data_AF-Q8H6Y0-F1
#
_entry.id   AF-Q8H6Y0-F1
#
_cell.length_a   1.000
_cell.length_b   1.000
_cell.length_c   1.000
_cell.angle_alpha   90.00
_cell.angle_beta   90.00
_cell.angle_gamma   90.00
#
_symmetry.space_group_name_H-M   'P 1'
#
loop_
_entity.id
_entity.type
_entity.pdbx_description
1 polymer ?
#
loop_
_entity_poly.entity_id
_entity_poly.type
_entity_poly.pdbx_seq_one_letter_code
_entity_poly.pdbx_strand_id
1 'polypeptide(L)'
;QIDAVIPRDLEYWSREAAKAKDELDRCHQKNRHMLGEDLSALNLNELEELEQQLDSGLRRVRCRKDQVLRDRIEELTKQESFLREENRMLRSKIAVPKESTEPILDEMNMETREPPSMAIVEEELSLKLNNKTWPDIHFSLQLGQYQPPRTETPTANHRPN
;
A
#
# COMPACT_ATOMS: atom_id res chain seq x y z
N GLN A 1 49.03 -46.05 11.87
CA GLN A 1 47.84 -45.21 11.59
C GLN A 1 47.96 -43.96 12.45
N ILE A 2 48.02 -42.79 11.82
CA ILE A 2 47.96 -41.51 12.54
C ILE A 2 46.50 -41.09 12.45
N ASP A 3 45.75 -41.30 13.53
CA ASP A 3 44.45 -40.65 13.67
C ASP A 3 44.73 -39.15 13.74
N ALA A 4 44.29 -38.44 12.70
CA ALA A 4 44.33 -36.99 12.66
C ALA A 4 43.41 -36.50 13.78
N VAL A 5 44.00 -36.18 14.94
CA VAL A 5 43.31 -35.49 16.02
C VAL A 5 42.91 -34.13 15.46
N ILE A 6 41.66 -34.04 15.00
CA ILE A 6 41.06 -32.79 14.57
C ILE A 6 41.16 -31.85 15.78
N PRO A 7 41.77 -30.66 15.64
CA PRO A 7 41.88 -29.72 16.75
C PRO A 7 40.51 -29.49 17.36
N ARG A 8 40.39 -29.55 18.69
CA ARG A 8 39.12 -29.40 19.42
C ARG A 8 38.34 -28.15 19.01
N ASP A 9 39.06 -27.09 18.63
CA ASP A 9 38.48 -25.85 18.10
C ASP A 9 37.85 -26.03 16.72
N LEU A 10 38.44 -26.86 15.84
CA LEU A 10 37.90 -27.16 14.52
C LEU A 10 36.63 -28.01 14.61
N GLU A 11 36.56 -28.97 15.53
CA GLU A 11 35.33 -29.72 15.82
C GLU A 11 34.23 -28.82 16.38
N TYR A 12 34.58 -27.91 17.28
CA TYR A 12 33.67 -26.91 17.83
C TYR A 12 33.09 -26.02 16.73
N TRP A 13 33.94 -25.39 15.90
CA TRP A 13 33.50 -24.52 14.82
C TRP A 13 32.72 -25.26 13.74
N SER A 14 33.07 -26.52 13.44
CA SER A 14 32.31 -27.36 12.52
C SER A 14 30.87 -27.59 13.02
N ARG A 15 30.69 -27.88 14.31
CA ARG A 15 29.37 -28.03 14.92
C ARG A 15 28.57 -26.73 14.91
N GLU A 16 29.19 -25.61 15.24
CA GLU A 16 28.51 -24.32 15.24
C GLU A 16 28.11 -23.89 13.82
N ALA A 17 28.96 -24.15 12.81
CA ALA A 17 28.63 -23.94 11.41
C ALA A 17 27.46 -24.82 10.94
N ALA A 18 27.42 -26.09 11.37
CA ALA A 18 26.30 -26.99 11.06
C ALA A 18 24.99 -26.47 11.65
N LYS A 19 24.98 -26.08 12.93
CA LYS A 19 23.78 -25.49 13.58
C LYS A 19 23.30 -24.23 12.87
N ALA A 20 24.21 -23.35 12.49
CA ALA A 20 23.86 -22.11 11.78
C ALA A 20 23.25 -22.41 10.40
N LYS A 21 23.79 -23.42 9.70
CA LYS A 21 23.25 -23.88 8.42
C LYS A 21 21.85 -24.48 8.58
N ASP A 22 21.64 -25.35 9.56
CA ASP A 22 20.33 -25.96 9.81
C ASP A 22 19.26 -24.90 10.10
N GLU A 23 19.62 -23.86 10.88
CA GLU A 23 18.70 -22.76 11.18
C GLU A 23 18.41 -21.90 9.94
N LEU A 24 19.41 -21.69 9.08
CA LEU A 24 19.24 -21.00 7.79
C LEU A 24 18.29 -21.79 6.88
N ASP A 25 18.51 -23.08 6.72
CA ASP A 25 17.70 -23.97 5.88
C ASP A 25 16.25 -24.03 6.40
N ARG A 26 16.06 -24.11 7.71
CA ARG A 26 14.74 -24.05 8.37
C ARG A 26 14.03 -22.73 8.09
N CYS A 27 14.75 -21.61 8.19
CA CYS A 27 14.22 -20.28 7.91
C CYS A 27 13.81 -20.14 6.43
N HIS A 28 14.65 -20.61 5.51
CA HIS A 28 14.34 -20.62 4.08
C HIS A 28 13.11 -21.45 3.77
N GLN A 29 13.00 -22.67 4.31
CA GLN A 29 11.82 -23.50 4.08
C GLN A 29 10.55 -22.83 4.60
N LYS A 30 10.61 -22.24 5.79
CA LYS A 30 9.48 -21.47 6.33
C LYS A 30 9.08 -20.33 5.40
N ASN A 31 10.05 -19.60 4.84
CA ASN A 31 9.78 -18.53 3.89
C ASN A 31 9.08 -19.03 2.63
N ARG A 32 9.58 -20.14 2.05
CA ARG A 32 8.95 -20.78 0.88
C ARG A 32 7.49 -21.15 1.15
N HIS A 33 7.20 -21.75 2.31
CA HIS A 33 5.80 -22.00 2.71
C HIS A 33 4.98 -20.72 2.82
N MET A 34 5.51 -19.65 3.45
CA MET A 34 4.82 -18.35 3.54
C MET A 34 4.58 -17.70 2.16
N LEU A 35 5.39 -18.02 1.16
CA LEU A 35 5.21 -17.59 -0.24
C LEU A 35 4.26 -18.50 -1.04
N GLY A 36 3.72 -19.55 -0.43
CA GLY A 36 2.83 -20.51 -1.08
C GLY A 36 3.56 -21.58 -1.89
N GLU A 37 4.87 -21.74 -1.70
CA GLU A 37 5.67 -22.78 -2.33
C GLU A 37 5.77 -24.02 -1.43
N ASP A 38 6.08 -25.19 -2.01
CA ASP A 38 6.32 -26.46 -1.28
C ASP A 38 5.20 -26.93 -0.33
N LEU A 39 3.97 -26.46 -0.54
CA LEU A 39 2.84 -26.76 0.34
C LEU A 39 2.47 -28.25 0.39
N SER A 40 2.87 -29.04 -0.60
CA SER A 40 2.62 -30.49 -0.63
C SER A 40 3.32 -31.25 0.51
N ALA A 41 4.34 -30.65 1.14
CA ALA A 41 5.03 -31.24 2.29
C ALA A 41 4.28 -31.02 3.61
N LEU A 42 3.26 -30.14 3.62
CA LEU A 42 2.49 -29.81 4.82
C LEU A 42 1.24 -30.68 4.93
N ASN A 43 0.89 -31.04 6.16
CA ASN A 43 -0.40 -31.65 6.46
C ASN A 43 -1.50 -30.58 6.62
N LEU A 44 -2.75 -31.03 6.74
CA LEU A 44 -3.91 -30.12 6.82
C LEU A 44 -3.83 -29.14 7.99
N ASN A 45 -3.39 -29.60 9.17
CA ASN A 45 -3.30 -28.74 10.36
C ASN A 45 -2.19 -27.68 10.19
N GLU A 46 -1.05 -28.07 9.63
CA GLU A 46 0.05 -27.15 9.33
C GLU A 46 -0.34 -26.11 8.28
N LEU A 47 -1.14 -26.51 7.29
CA LEU A 47 -1.66 -25.60 6.26
C LEU A 47 -2.66 -24.61 6.85
N GLU A 48 -3.55 -25.07 7.74
CA GLU A 48 -4.49 -24.19 8.46
C GLU A 48 -3.73 -23.19 9.35
N GLU A 49 -2.69 -23.63 10.06
CA GLU A 49 -1.87 -22.73 10.86
C GLU A 49 -1.15 -21.69 9.99
N LEU A 50 -0.60 -22.11 8.85
CA LEU A 50 0.03 -21.22 7.88
C LEU A 50 -0.96 -20.17 7.35
N GLU A 51 -2.17 -20.58 6.99
CA GLU A 51 -3.24 -19.67 6.55
C GLU A 51 -3.59 -18.65 7.64
N GLN A 52 -3.78 -19.09 8.88
CA GLN A 52 -4.08 -18.19 10.00
C GLN A 52 -2.95 -17.18 10.25
N GLN A 53 -1.68 -17.61 10.13
CA GLN A 53 -0.53 -16.73 10.25
C GLN A 53 -0.49 -15.68 9.13
N LEU A 54 -0.77 -16.09 7.89
CA LEU A 54 -0.81 -15.19 6.74
C LEU A 54 -1.98 -14.20 6.81
N ASP A 55 -3.19 -14.66 7.16
CA ASP A 55 -4.36 -13.78 7.32
C ASP A 55 -4.12 -12.75 8.43
N SER A 56 -3.59 -13.18 9.58
CA SER A 56 -3.25 -12.29 10.69
C SER A 56 -2.19 -11.26 10.28
N GLY A 57 -1.15 -11.68 9.55
CA GLY A 57 -0.13 -10.80 9.00
C GLY A 57 -0.70 -9.76 8.04
N LEU A 58 -1.53 -10.21 7.10
CA LEU A 58 -2.17 -9.37 6.10
C LEU A 58 -3.10 -8.32 6.74
N ARG A 59 -3.89 -8.72 7.74
CA ARG A 59 -4.74 -7.79 8.51
C ARG A 59 -3.92 -6.70 9.19
N ARG A 60 -2.79 -7.05 9.82
CA ARG A 60 -1.89 -6.06 10.44
C ARG A 60 -1.34 -5.07 9.41
N VAL A 61 -0.89 -5.56 8.26
CA VAL A 61 -0.36 -4.71 7.17
C VAL A 61 -1.43 -3.75 6.66
N ARG A 62 -2.64 -4.26 6.36
CA ARG A 62 -3.77 -3.43 5.90
C ARG A 62 -4.15 -2.37 6.92
N CYS A 63 -4.33 -2.76 8.18
CA CYS A 63 -4.66 -1.82 9.26
C CYS A 63 -3.62 -0.70 9.39
N ARG A 64 -2.32 -1.05 9.31
CA ARG A 64 -1.24 -0.05 9.35
C ARG A 64 -1.28 0.87 8.13
N LYS A 65 -1.47 0.34 6.92
CA LYS A 65 -1.60 1.13 5.70
C LYS A 65 -2.76 2.11 5.79
N ASP A 66 -3.93 1.63 6.23
CA ASP A 66 -5.12 2.46 6.38
C ASP A 66 -4.91 3.57 7.41
N GLN A 67 -4.22 3.28 8.51
CA GLN A 67 -3.89 4.30 9.51
C GLN A 67 -2.97 5.38 8.92
N VAL A 68 -1.89 4.99 8.24
CA VAL A 68 -0.96 5.94 7.63
C VAL A 68 -1.65 6.81 6.59
N LEU A 69 -2.53 6.23 5.78
CA LEU A 69 -3.31 6.98 4.79
C LEU A 69 -4.27 7.97 5.45
N ARG A 70 -4.97 7.56 6.52
CA ARG A 70 -5.84 8.47 7.29
C ARG A 70 -5.05 9.64 7.88
N ASP A 71 -3.92 9.37 8.51
CA ASP A 71 -3.06 10.39 9.10
C ASP A 71 -2.60 11.41 8.03
N ARG A 72 -2.26 10.91 6.82
CA ARG A 72 -1.85 11.76 5.71
C ARG A 72 -2.99 12.61 5.15
N ILE A 73 -4.19 12.06 5.02
CA ILE A 73 -5.39 12.82 4.60
C ILE A 73 -5.68 13.93 5.59
N GLU A 74 -5.61 13.64 6.89
CA GLU A 74 -5.84 14.63 7.95
C GLU A 74 -4.81 15.77 7.88
N GLU A 75 -3.53 15.44 7.72
CA GLU A 75 -2.45 16.42 7.57
C GLU A 75 -2.69 17.36 6.37
N LEU A 76 -3.01 16.78 5.20
CA LEU A 76 -3.26 17.55 3.98
C LEU A 76 -4.52 18.42 4.10
N THR A 77 -5.56 17.92 4.76
CA THR A 77 -6.79 18.68 5.01
C THR A 77 -6.52 19.90 5.89
N LYS A 78 -5.68 19.75 6.93
CA LYS A 78 -5.24 20.87 7.78
C LYS A 78 -4.45 21.90 6.97
N GLN A 79 -3.50 21.45 6.14
CA GLN A 79 -2.74 22.35 5.26
C GLN A 79 -3.63 23.09 4.26
N GLU A 80 -4.59 22.41 3.65
CA GLU A 80 -5.56 23.02 2.73
C GLU A 80 -6.37 24.11 3.44
N SER A 81 -6.86 23.84 4.66
CA SER A 81 -7.60 24.83 5.45
C SER A 81 -6.76 26.06 5.81
N PHE A 82 -5.49 25.85 6.21
CA PHE A 82 -4.56 26.93 6.54
C PHE A 82 -4.27 27.83 5.34
N LEU A 83 -3.95 27.23 4.18
CA LEU A 83 -3.67 27.96 2.95
C LEU A 83 -4.91 28.69 2.43
N ARG A 84 -6.10 28.11 2.55
CA ARG A 84 -7.36 28.78 2.22
C ARG A 84 -7.56 30.04 3.06
N GLU A 85 -7.27 29.97 4.36
CA GLU A 85 -7.42 31.12 5.25
C GLU A 85 -6.36 32.19 4.99
N GLU A 86 -5.11 31.80 4.78
CA GLU A 86 -4.05 32.74 4.39
C GLU A 86 -4.39 33.45 3.07
N ASN A 87 -4.89 32.72 2.06
CA ASN A 87 -5.29 33.28 0.78
C ASN A 87 -6.47 34.27 0.94
N ARG A 88 -7.46 33.93 1.77
CA ARG A 88 -8.57 34.83 2.13
C ARG A 88 -8.06 36.13 2.74
N MET A 89 -7.14 36.05 3.69
CA MET A 89 -6.53 37.20 4.36
C MET A 89 -5.72 38.07 3.40
N LEU A 90 -4.94 37.46 2.50
CA LEU A 90 -4.19 38.19 1.47
C LEU A 90 -5.13 38.90 0.48
N ARG A 91 -6.18 38.23 0.00
CA ARG A 91 -7.20 38.84 -0.87
C ARG A 91 -7.88 40.03 -0.20
N SER A 92 -8.22 39.92 1.09
CA SER A 92 -8.77 41.04 1.86
C SER A 92 -7.80 42.23 1.97
N LYS A 93 -6.49 41.97 2.14
CA LYS A 93 -5.46 43.03 2.19
C LYS A 93 -5.22 43.70 0.83
N ILE A 94 -5.43 42.98 -0.27
CA ILE A 94 -5.27 43.51 -1.64
C ILE A 94 -6.52 44.28 -2.06
N ALA A 95 -7.71 43.92 -1.55
CA ALA A 95 -8.97 44.60 -1.83
C ALA A 95 -9.13 45.99 -1.15
N VAL A 96 -8.08 46.52 -0.53
CA VAL A 96 -8.06 47.91 -0.03
C VAL A 96 -8.09 48.85 -1.25
N PRO A 97 -8.97 49.88 -1.30
CA PRO A 97 -9.47 50.41 -2.56
C PRO A 97 -8.38 51.16 -3.34
N LYS A 98 -7.94 50.58 -4.46
CA LYS A 98 -7.57 51.38 -5.63
C LYS A 98 -8.81 51.49 -6.48
N GLU A 99 -9.29 52.72 -6.55
CA GLU A 99 -10.32 53.20 -7.45
C GLU A 99 -10.16 52.58 -8.85
N SER A 100 -11.30 52.20 -9.45
CA SER A 100 -11.49 51.76 -10.84
C SER A 100 -10.83 50.45 -11.31
N THR A 101 -11.40 49.29 -10.95
CA THR A 101 -11.54 48.19 -11.92
C THR A 101 -12.74 47.30 -11.53
N GLU A 102 -13.55 46.95 -12.52
CA GLU A 102 -14.85 46.25 -12.42
C GLU A 102 -14.83 44.96 -11.58
N PRO A 103 -15.98 44.53 -11.00
CA PRO A 103 -16.07 43.29 -10.27
C PRO A 103 -16.01 42.12 -11.26
N ILE A 104 -14.80 41.65 -11.55
CA ILE A 104 -14.63 40.38 -12.24
C ILE A 104 -15.02 39.30 -11.23
N LEU A 105 -16.23 38.79 -11.45
CA LEU A 105 -16.78 37.52 -11.03
C LEU A 105 -15.70 36.46 -10.75
N ASP A 106 -15.30 36.32 -9.50
CA ASP A 106 -14.67 35.10 -8.98
C ASP A 106 -15.72 34.31 -8.18
N GLU A 107 -16.93 34.19 -8.74
CA GLU A 107 -17.64 32.91 -8.74
C GLU A 107 -16.82 31.92 -9.59
N MET A 108 -15.62 31.57 -9.12
CA MET A 108 -14.91 30.39 -9.59
C MET A 108 -15.09 29.29 -8.55
N ASN A 109 -16.32 28.76 -8.60
CA ASN A 109 -16.58 27.34 -8.53
C ASN A 109 -16.46 26.66 -7.16
N MET A 110 -17.53 26.78 -6.37
CA MET A 110 -17.90 25.77 -5.36
C MET A 110 -18.49 24.48 -5.99
N GLU A 111 -18.52 24.34 -7.32
CA GLU A 111 -19.17 23.22 -8.01
C GLU A 111 -18.17 22.25 -8.64
N THR A 112 -18.09 21.05 -8.08
CA THR A 112 -17.46 19.85 -8.67
C THR A 112 -16.06 20.06 -9.25
N ARG A 113 -15.06 20.24 -8.38
CA ARG A 113 -13.76 19.64 -8.72
C ARG A 113 -14.03 18.14 -8.67
N GLU A 114 -14.14 17.48 -9.84
CA GLU A 114 -14.23 16.02 -9.86
C GLU A 114 -13.17 15.48 -8.91
N PRO A 115 -13.54 14.62 -7.93
CA PRO A 115 -12.53 13.99 -7.12
C PRO A 115 -11.52 13.36 -8.10
N PRO A 116 -10.21 13.63 -7.93
CA PRO A 116 -9.23 13.08 -8.84
C PRO A 116 -9.52 11.59 -9.01
N SER A 117 -9.59 11.13 -10.27
CA SER A 117 -9.95 9.75 -10.57
C SER A 117 -9.16 8.82 -9.66
N MET A 118 -9.82 7.80 -9.09
CA MET A 118 -9.16 6.81 -8.22
C MET A 118 -7.87 6.29 -8.84
N ALA A 119 -7.80 6.17 -10.17
CA ALA A 119 -6.59 5.79 -10.90
C ALA A 119 -5.44 6.80 -10.75
N ILE A 120 -5.73 8.11 -10.81
CA ILE A 120 -4.73 9.17 -10.59
C ILE A 120 -4.30 9.19 -9.13
N VAL A 121 -5.24 8.99 -8.19
CA VAL A 121 -4.95 8.92 -6.76
C VAL A 121 -4.13 7.68 -6.43
N GLU A 122 -4.43 6.53 -7.02
CA GLU A 122 -3.67 5.29 -6.89
C GLU A 122 -2.29 5.39 -7.52
N GLU A 123 -2.16 6.04 -8.68
CA GLU A 123 -0.87 6.29 -9.34
C GLU A 123 -0.01 7.24 -8.51
N GLU A 124 -0.57 8.34 -8.00
CA GLU A 124 0.17 9.30 -7.17
C GLU A 124 0.52 8.72 -5.78
N LEU A 125 -0.38 7.94 -5.19
CA LEU A 125 -0.12 7.17 -3.97
C LEU A 125 0.94 6.09 -4.21
N SER A 126 0.93 5.41 -5.35
CA SER A 126 1.95 4.41 -5.70
C SER A 126 3.32 5.06 -5.93
N LEU A 127 3.36 6.21 -6.60
CA LEU A 127 4.60 6.96 -6.87
C LEU A 127 5.19 7.58 -5.58
N LYS A 128 4.36 7.93 -4.59
CA LYS A 128 4.82 8.53 -3.31
C LYS A 128 5.03 7.52 -2.19
N LEU A 129 4.37 6.36 -2.23
CA LEU A 129 4.62 5.25 -1.29
C LEU A 129 5.84 4.41 -1.74
N ASN A 130 6.23 4.49 -3.01
CA ASN A 130 7.49 3.98 -3.54
C ASN A 130 8.58 5.06 -3.51
N ASN A 131 9.07 5.44 -2.33
CA ASN A 131 10.47 5.88 -2.20
C ASN A 131 10.94 5.83 -0.73
N LYS A 132 11.94 4.96 -0.48
CA LYS A 132 12.93 4.97 0.62
C LYS A 132 12.65 4.34 1.99
N THR A 133 11.57 3.59 2.23
CA THR A 133 11.48 2.86 3.53
C THR A 133 11.35 1.35 3.42
N TRP A 134 10.88 0.78 2.31
CA TRP A 134 10.76 -0.69 2.22
C TRP A 134 11.03 -1.20 0.80
N PRO A 135 12.30 -1.44 0.43
CA PRO A 135 12.65 -1.98 -0.89
C PRO A 135 12.16 -3.42 -1.13
N ASP A 136 11.94 -4.21 -0.07
CA ASP A 136 11.79 -5.67 -0.21
C ASP A 136 10.35 -6.21 -0.07
N ILE A 137 9.32 -5.35 -0.04
CA ILE A 137 7.92 -5.80 0.05
C ILE A 137 7.09 -5.16 -1.07
N HIS A 138 7.41 -5.52 -2.30
CA HIS A 138 6.51 -5.28 -3.44
C HIS A 138 5.50 -6.44 -3.54
N PHE A 139 4.48 -6.45 -2.68
CA PHE A 139 3.31 -7.31 -2.89
C PHE A 139 2.33 -6.61 -3.81
N SER A 140 2.49 -6.82 -5.12
CA SER A 140 1.43 -6.59 -6.10
C SER A 140 0.38 -7.69 -5.97
N LEU A 141 -0.49 -7.59 -4.95
CA LEU A 141 -1.78 -8.26 -4.97
C LEU A 141 -2.69 -7.44 -5.88
N GLN A 142 -2.73 -7.81 -7.16
CA GLN A 142 -3.77 -7.38 -8.09
C GLN A 142 -5.11 -7.91 -7.58
N LEU A 143 -5.76 -7.15 -6.70
CA LEU A 143 -7.16 -7.37 -6.37
C LEU A 143 -7.96 -7.30 -7.67
N GLY A 144 -8.73 -8.35 -7.94
CA GLY A 144 -9.49 -8.53 -9.17
C GLY A 144 -10.22 -7.25 -9.56
N GLN A 145 -10.04 -6.86 -10.82
CA GLN A 145 -10.69 -5.73 -11.47
C GLN A 145 -12.21 -5.85 -11.28
N TYR A 146 -12.75 -5.13 -10.30
CA TYR A 146 -14.19 -4.98 -10.16
C TYR A 146 -14.69 -4.14 -11.33
N GLN A 147 -15.33 -4.79 -12.30
CA GLN A 147 -16.07 -4.12 -13.37
C GLN A 147 -17.52 -3.95 -12.92
N PRO A 148 -18.01 -2.71 -12.74
CA PRO A 148 -19.42 -2.50 -12.40
C PRO A 148 -20.32 -2.96 -13.55
N PRO A 149 -21.52 -3.49 -13.25
CA PRO A 149 -22.47 -3.93 -14.28
C PRO A 149 -22.89 -2.75 -15.16
N ARG A 150 -22.82 -2.93 -16.48
CA ARG A 150 -23.28 -1.94 -17.46
C ARG A 150 -24.79 -1.75 -17.29
N THR A 151 -25.21 -0.56 -16.89
CA THR A 151 -26.61 -0.17 -16.91
C THR A 151 -27.07 -0.06 -18.36
N GLU A 152 -27.82 -1.03 -18.84
CA GLU A 152 -28.57 -0.91 -20.08
C GLU A 152 -29.68 0.12 -19.87
N THR A 153 -29.55 1.29 -20.50
CA THR A 153 -30.67 2.21 -20.65
C THR A 153 -31.63 1.61 -21.70
N PRO A 154 -32.94 1.52 -21.42
CA PRO A 154 -33.88 0.96 -22.38
C PRO A 154 -34.17 1.99 -23.46
N THR A 155 -33.51 1.88 -24.61
CA THR A 155 -33.94 2.58 -25.83
C THR A 155 -35.20 1.91 -26.35
N ALA A 156 -36.31 2.64 -26.21
CA ALA A 156 -37.58 2.33 -26.82
C ALA A 156 -37.47 2.26 -28.36
N ASN A 157 -38.30 1.38 -28.91
CA ASN A 157 -38.76 1.29 -30.30
C ASN A 157 -37.79 0.69 -31.32
N HIS A 158 -38.15 -0.52 -31.81
CA HIS A 158 -38.56 -0.68 -33.22
C HIS A 158 -39.53 -1.87 -33.37
N ARG A 159 -40.63 -1.61 -34.09
CA ARG A 159 -41.73 -2.53 -34.43
C ARG A 159 -41.25 -3.72 -35.28
N PRO A 160 -41.92 -4.88 -35.20
CA PRO A 160 -41.74 -5.93 -36.19
C PRO A 160 -42.58 -5.63 -37.44
N ASN A 161 -42.05 -6.00 -38.60
CA ASN A 161 -42.83 -6.43 -39.75
C ASN A 161 -42.39 -7.87 -40.06
#